data_AF-A0A1W9W030-F1
#
_entry.id   AF-A0A1W9W030-F1
#
_cell.length_a   1.000
_cell.length_b   1.000
_cell.length_c   1.000
_cell.angle_alpha   90.00
_cell.angle_beta   90.00
_cell.angle_gamma   90.00
#
_symmetry.space_group_name_H-M   'P 1'
#
loop_
_entity.id
_entity.type
_entity.pdbx_description
1 polymer ?
#
loop_
_entity_poly.entity_id
_entity_poly.type
_entity_poly.pdbx_seq_one_letter_code
_entity_poly.pdbx_strand_id
1 'polypeptide(L)'
;MLLDTAIWNLEALITYDKAYPDSASKDFKTMKSYYTLTLDANNMVTEAEVQQVYNLMLDTLNYQLSLFNDDVKFAVFSDVELIEVVGNTAHIMALNGYGSGFIYGLYWPFIADDDWIWGTLSGPLAGKCDGTEIGVSDGSDELSWRLNNPSAQPSTWKYTDIETVAVHFMNCTYNEPPQLPRVFSSLDGNHCMENEELTFFLEAAHWIIYDYNLLYNDSGWPIVIEDGEGARPEGKNFISIEIIDAFEYAYSRNFHHYHITYGIPTGIIPD
;
A
#
# COMPACT_ATOMS: atom_id res chain seq x y z
N MET A 1 -23.91 23.09 -19.72
CA MET A 1 -22.55 22.55 -19.98
C MET A 1 -22.60 21.68 -21.22
N LEU A 2 -21.58 21.72 -22.09
CA LEU A 2 -21.50 20.78 -23.22
C LEU A 2 -21.36 19.35 -22.69
N LEU A 3 -21.98 18.37 -23.36
CA LEU A 3 -21.96 16.97 -22.93
C LEU A 3 -20.53 16.44 -22.74
N ASP A 4 -19.63 16.76 -23.67
CA ASP A 4 -18.22 16.37 -23.61
C ASP A 4 -17.53 16.92 -22.36
N THR A 5 -17.78 18.19 -22.02
CA THR A 5 -17.28 18.81 -20.78
C THR A 5 -17.86 18.16 -19.53
N ALA A 6 -19.12 17.72 -19.57
CA ALA A 6 -19.74 17.03 -18.45
C ALA A 6 -19.10 15.65 -18.22
N ILE A 7 -18.84 14.90 -19.29
CA ILE A 7 -18.17 13.60 -19.23
C ILE A 7 -16.75 13.74 -18.70
N TRP A 8 -15.98 14.68 -19.27
CA TRP A 8 -14.63 14.95 -18.81
C TRP A 8 -14.59 15.35 -17.32
N ASN A 9 -15.53 16.17 -16.86
CA ASN A 9 -15.62 16.53 -15.44
C ASN A 9 -15.91 15.32 -14.54
N LEU A 10 -16.79 14.41 -14.95
CA LEU A 10 -17.10 13.20 -14.18
C LEU A 10 -15.86 12.30 -14.03
N GLU A 11 -15.12 12.11 -15.12
CA GLU A 11 -13.88 11.34 -15.11
C GLU A 11 -12.80 12.00 -14.24
N ALA A 12 -12.53 13.27 -14.51
CA ALA A 12 -11.46 14.01 -13.86
C ALA A 12 -11.66 14.07 -12.35
N LEU A 13 -12.89 14.29 -11.88
CA LEU A 13 -13.18 14.35 -10.44
C LEU A 13 -12.96 13.00 -9.75
N ILE A 14 -13.43 11.89 -10.34
CA ILE A 14 -13.21 10.55 -9.76
C ILE A 14 -11.71 10.23 -9.72
N THR A 15 -11.02 10.42 -10.84
CA THR A 15 -9.60 10.08 -10.95
C THR A 15 -8.74 10.96 -10.05
N TYR A 16 -9.05 12.25 -9.92
CA TYR A 16 -8.32 13.16 -9.04
C TYR A 16 -8.60 12.91 -7.54
N ASP A 17 -9.86 12.69 -7.14
CA ASP A 17 -10.22 12.62 -5.73
C ASP A 17 -10.10 11.21 -5.12
N LYS A 18 -10.09 10.16 -5.94
CA LYS A 18 -10.23 8.77 -5.48
C LYS A 18 -9.20 7.80 -6.03
N ALA A 19 -8.53 8.11 -7.14
CA ALA A 19 -7.65 7.16 -7.79
C ALA A 19 -6.19 7.33 -7.37
N TYR A 20 -5.47 6.21 -7.38
CA TYR A 20 -4.05 6.09 -7.08
C TYR A 20 -3.36 5.45 -8.29
N PRO A 21 -3.21 6.20 -9.40
CA PRO A 21 -2.76 5.65 -10.69
C PRO A 21 -1.36 5.06 -10.65
N ASP A 22 -0.53 5.54 -9.72
CA ASP A 22 0.86 5.11 -9.59
C ASP A 22 1.06 4.03 -8.50
N SER A 23 -0.03 3.60 -7.84
CA SER A 23 0.04 2.55 -6.83
C SER A 23 0.05 1.17 -7.49
N ALA A 24 0.99 0.33 -7.08
CA ALA A 24 1.12 -1.03 -7.57
C ALA A 24 0.14 -1.97 -6.88
N SER A 25 -0.46 -2.90 -7.63
CA SER A 25 -1.38 -3.91 -7.09
C SER A 25 -1.15 -5.30 -7.66
N LYS A 26 -1.33 -6.34 -6.83
CA LYS A 26 -1.07 -7.73 -7.23
C LYS A 26 -2.07 -8.17 -8.27
N ASP A 27 -3.30 -7.95 -7.92
CA ASP A 27 -4.46 -8.22 -8.73
C ASP A 27 -4.98 -6.89 -9.26
N PHE A 28 -5.20 -6.85 -10.56
CA PHE A 28 -5.77 -5.71 -11.23
C PHE A 28 -7.03 -6.12 -11.95
N LYS A 29 -8.13 -5.41 -11.69
CA LYS A 29 -9.44 -5.73 -12.28
C LYS A 29 -10.13 -4.47 -12.75
N THR A 30 -10.63 -4.53 -13.97
CA THR A 30 -11.49 -3.48 -14.52
C THR A 30 -12.96 -3.85 -14.33
N MET A 31 -13.78 -2.90 -13.90
CA MET A 31 -15.24 -3.07 -13.82
C MET A 31 -15.94 -1.95 -14.57
N LYS A 32 -17.04 -2.30 -15.25
CA LYS A 32 -17.85 -1.36 -16.02
C LYS A 32 -19.10 -1.00 -15.25
N SER A 33 -19.53 0.25 -15.37
CA SER A 33 -20.81 0.74 -14.85
C SER A 33 -21.42 1.70 -15.84
N TYR A 34 -22.75 1.80 -15.82
CA TYR A 34 -23.51 2.53 -16.82
C TYR A 34 -24.38 3.57 -16.13
N TYR A 35 -24.38 4.77 -16.67
CA TYR A 35 -25.14 5.91 -16.15
C TYR A 35 -25.84 6.64 -17.29
N THR A 36 -26.75 7.53 -16.90
CA THR A 36 -27.48 8.38 -17.83
C THR A 36 -27.41 9.83 -17.39
N LEU A 37 -27.20 10.73 -18.35
CA LEU A 37 -27.31 12.17 -18.16
C LEU A 37 -28.51 12.71 -18.94
N THR A 38 -29.33 13.52 -18.27
CA THR A 38 -30.44 14.23 -18.89
C THR A 38 -29.94 15.48 -19.62
N LEU A 39 -30.34 15.62 -20.88
CA LEU A 39 -30.03 16.76 -21.76
C LEU A 39 -31.20 17.74 -21.81
N ASP A 40 -30.89 19.03 -21.85
CA ASP A 40 -31.86 20.09 -22.12
C ASP A 40 -32.19 20.23 -23.62
N ALA A 41 -33.09 21.16 -23.97
CA ALA A 41 -33.49 21.40 -25.35
C ALA A 41 -32.36 21.89 -26.27
N ASN A 42 -31.22 22.31 -25.72
CA ASN A 42 -30.02 22.73 -26.44
C ASN A 42 -28.93 21.63 -26.45
N ASN A 43 -29.27 20.39 -26.05
CA ASN A 43 -28.33 19.28 -25.86
C ASN A 43 -27.22 19.57 -24.84
N MET A 44 -27.53 20.39 -23.84
CA MET A 44 -26.63 20.69 -22.73
C MET A 44 -27.00 19.92 -21.47
N VAL A 45 -26.00 19.61 -20.66
CA VAL A 45 -26.15 19.01 -19.34
C VAL A 45 -26.16 20.13 -18.29
N THR A 46 -27.02 20.03 -17.30
CA THR A 46 -27.03 20.96 -16.15
C THR A 46 -26.00 20.53 -15.10
N GLU A 47 -25.42 21.47 -14.36
CA GLU A 47 -24.45 21.13 -13.29
C GLU A 47 -25.05 20.26 -12.20
N ALA A 48 -26.33 20.46 -11.87
CA ALA A 48 -27.04 19.63 -10.90
C ALA A 48 -27.11 18.16 -11.34
N GLU A 49 -27.32 17.91 -12.64
CA GLU A 49 -27.32 16.57 -13.21
C GLU A 49 -25.93 15.93 -13.13
N VAL A 50 -24.88 16.69 -13.46
CA VAL A 50 -23.49 16.21 -13.34
C VAL A 50 -23.16 15.84 -11.90
N GLN A 51 -23.51 16.68 -10.93
CA GLN A 51 -23.28 16.39 -9.52
C GLN A 51 -24.03 15.14 -9.04
N GLN A 52 -25.27 14.95 -9.50
CA GLN A 52 -26.05 13.78 -9.16
C GLN A 52 -25.40 12.49 -9.70
N VAL A 53 -24.98 12.50 -10.96
CA VAL A 53 -24.30 11.34 -11.57
C VAL A 53 -22.93 11.08 -10.93
N TYR A 54 -22.16 12.13 -10.60
CA TYR A 54 -20.91 11.99 -9.87
C TYR A 54 -21.09 11.28 -8.53
N ASN A 55 -22.09 11.65 -7.74
CA ASN A 55 -22.37 11.00 -6.47
C ASN A 55 -22.73 9.51 -6.66
N LEU A 56 -23.51 9.18 -7.70
CA LEU A 56 -23.81 7.79 -8.04
C LEU A 56 -22.56 7.01 -8.47
N MET A 57 -21.65 7.64 -9.21
CA MET A 57 -20.37 7.04 -9.57
C MET A 57 -19.50 6.77 -8.34
N LEU A 58 -19.44 7.70 -7.39
CA LEU A 58 -18.73 7.51 -6.11
C LEU A 58 -19.29 6.33 -5.31
N ASP A 59 -20.61 6.25 -5.16
CA ASP A 59 -21.25 5.13 -4.46
C ASP A 59 -20.95 3.80 -5.15
N THR A 60 -20.99 3.78 -6.48
CA THR A 60 -20.67 2.59 -7.27
C THR A 60 -19.20 2.19 -7.12
N LEU A 61 -18.29 3.16 -7.11
CA LEU A 61 -16.86 2.93 -6.92
C LEU A 61 -16.58 2.32 -5.55
N ASN A 62 -17.16 2.88 -4.49
CA ASN A 62 -17.03 2.35 -3.12
C ASN A 62 -17.63 0.95 -3.00
N TYR A 63 -18.80 0.71 -3.61
CA TYR A 63 -19.41 -0.61 -3.64
C TYR A 63 -18.51 -1.62 -4.36
N GLN A 64 -18.01 -1.30 -5.55
CA GLN A 64 -17.13 -2.18 -6.32
C GLN A 64 -15.83 -2.47 -5.57
N LEU A 65 -15.25 -1.46 -4.90
CA LEU A 65 -14.10 -1.63 -4.03
C LEU A 65 -14.41 -2.60 -2.88
N SER A 66 -15.60 -2.53 -2.27
CA SER A 66 -15.99 -3.46 -1.18
C SER A 66 -16.11 -4.93 -1.61
N LEU A 67 -16.16 -5.22 -2.92
CA LEU A 67 -16.20 -6.59 -3.43
C LEU A 67 -14.83 -7.28 -3.40
N PHE A 68 -13.75 -6.53 -3.17
CA PHE A 68 -12.41 -7.09 -3.03
C PHE A 68 -12.17 -7.47 -1.56
N ASN A 69 -11.80 -8.72 -1.33
CA ASN A 69 -11.55 -9.27 -0.01
C ASN A 69 -10.19 -8.87 0.58
N ASP A 70 -9.31 -8.24 -0.21
CA ASP A 70 -8.02 -7.76 0.26
C ASP A 70 -8.19 -6.52 1.15
N ASP A 71 -7.42 -6.44 2.22
CA ASP A 71 -7.41 -5.30 3.14
C ASP A 71 -6.84 -4.04 2.46
N VAL A 72 -5.89 -4.24 1.53
CA VAL A 72 -5.33 -3.20 0.67
C VAL A 72 -5.99 -3.24 -0.69
N LYS A 73 -6.81 -2.23 -0.96
CA LYS A 73 -7.56 -2.07 -2.20
C LYS A 73 -7.78 -0.60 -2.50
N PHE A 74 -7.65 -0.22 -3.76
CA PHE A 74 -7.80 1.16 -4.19
C PHE A 74 -8.27 1.24 -5.64
N ALA A 75 -8.89 2.37 -6.01
CA ALA A 75 -9.14 2.70 -7.41
C ALA A 75 -7.82 3.19 -8.04
N VAL A 76 -7.54 2.77 -9.27
CA VAL A 76 -6.33 3.13 -10.03
C VAL A 76 -6.66 4.18 -11.09
N PHE A 77 -7.80 4.03 -11.76
CA PHE A 77 -8.31 5.04 -12.67
C PHE A 77 -9.83 4.92 -12.81
N SER A 78 -10.46 5.98 -13.31
CA SER A 78 -11.79 5.95 -13.91
C SER A 78 -11.70 6.56 -15.29
N ASP A 79 -12.29 5.91 -16.27
CA ASP A 79 -12.38 6.34 -17.67
C ASP A 79 -13.86 6.40 -18.04
N VAL A 80 -14.35 7.59 -18.45
CA VAL A 80 -15.78 7.81 -18.68
C VAL A 80 -16.02 8.12 -20.15
N GLU A 81 -16.81 7.26 -20.80
CA GLU A 81 -17.06 7.35 -22.23
C GLU A 81 -18.55 7.54 -22.53
N LEU A 82 -18.86 8.34 -23.55
CA LEU A 82 -20.20 8.41 -24.14
C LEU A 82 -20.44 7.15 -24.99
N ILE A 83 -21.51 6.41 -24.70
CA ILE A 83 -21.96 5.30 -25.55
C ILE A 83 -22.81 5.83 -26.69
N GLU A 84 -23.92 6.49 -26.34
CA GLU A 84 -24.89 7.00 -27.31
C GLU A 84 -25.78 8.09 -26.71
N VAL A 85 -26.49 8.81 -27.58
CA VAL A 85 -27.53 9.77 -27.18
C VAL A 85 -28.85 9.34 -27.82
N VAL A 86 -29.85 9.08 -26.99
CA VAL A 86 -31.20 8.69 -27.41
C VAL A 86 -32.19 9.76 -26.93
N GLY A 87 -32.69 10.57 -27.87
CA GLY A 87 -33.58 11.68 -27.54
C GLY A 87 -32.87 12.72 -26.67
N ASN A 88 -33.36 12.91 -25.45
CA ASN A 88 -32.78 13.84 -24.46
C ASN A 88 -31.93 13.13 -23.39
N THR A 89 -31.52 11.88 -23.61
CA THR A 89 -30.75 11.10 -22.64
C THR A 89 -29.42 10.69 -23.27
N ALA A 90 -28.31 11.03 -22.61
CA ALA A 90 -26.98 10.54 -22.95
C ALA A 90 -26.66 9.32 -22.07
N HIS A 91 -26.30 8.21 -22.70
CA HIS A 91 -25.88 6.98 -22.03
C HIS A 91 -24.35 6.96 -21.94
N ILE A 92 -23.81 6.88 -20.73
CA ILE A 92 -22.37 6.90 -20.47
C ILE A 92 -21.93 5.63 -19.76
N MET A 93 -20.68 5.23 -20.01
CA MET A 93 -20.02 4.11 -19.34
C MET A 93 -18.87 4.66 -18.50
N ALA A 94 -18.74 4.20 -17.25
CA ALA A 94 -17.51 4.33 -16.49
C ALA A 94 -16.77 2.98 -16.48
N LEU A 95 -15.52 2.98 -16.93
CA LEU A 95 -14.57 1.88 -16.77
C LEU A 95 -13.64 2.22 -15.61
N ASN A 96 -13.81 1.52 -14.49
CA ASN A 96 -12.99 1.72 -13.31
C ASN A 96 -11.93 0.62 -13.22
N GLY A 97 -10.67 1.02 -13.05
CA GLY A 97 -9.57 0.12 -12.72
C GLY A 97 -9.39 0.01 -11.21
N TYR A 98 -9.30 -1.21 -10.68
CA TYR A 98 -9.07 -1.48 -9.27
C TYR A 98 -7.81 -2.31 -9.07
N GLY A 99 -7.00 -1.89 -8.11
CA GLY A 99 -5.87 -2.66 -7.63
C GLY A 99 -6.16 -3.25 -6.25
N SER A 100 -5.78 -4.51 -6.04
CA SER A 100 -5.82 -5.16 -4.72
C SER A 100 -4.68 -6.15 -4.48
N GLY A 101 -4.37 -6.41 -3.21
CA GLY A 101 -3.46 -7.47 -2.76
C GLY A 101 -1.94 -7.16 -2.84
N PHE A 102 -1.16 -7.94 -2.08
CA PHE A 102 0.31 -7.92 -2.01
C PHE A 102 1.00 -8.66 -3.18
N ILE A 103 2.01 -8.07 -3.83
CA ILE A 103 2.55 -8.59 -5.09
C ILE A 103 3.94 -9.21 -4.97
N TYR A 104 4.00 -10.49 -5.33
CA TYR A 104 5.19 -11.12 -5.86
C TYR A 104 5.64 -10.38 -7.14
N GLY A 105 6.76 -9.65 -7.09
CA GLY A 105 7.23 -8.79 -8.19
C GLY A 105 7.00 -7.29 -8.00
N LEU A 106 6.40 -6.87 -6.88
CA LEU A 106 6.42 -5.45 -6.49
C LEU A 106 7.85 -5.02 -6.16
N TYR A 107 8.57 -5.85 -5.41
CA TYR A 107 9.93 -5.58 -4.98
C TYR A 107 10.94 -6.36 -5.82
N TRP A 108 12.19 -5.90 -5.79
CA TRP A 108 13.28 -6.66 -6.37
C TRP A 108 13.40 -8.02 -5.66
N PRO A 109 13.38 -9.15 -6.38
CA PRO A 109 13.37 -10.46 -5.74
C PRO A 109 14.74 -10.77 -5.13
N PHE A 110 14.74 -11.51 -4.03
CA PHE A 110 15.93 -12.22 -3.57
C PHE A 110 16.17 -13.42 -4.49
N ILE A 111 17.39 -13.57 -4.99
CA ILE A 111 17.81 -14.69 -5.84
C ILE A 111 18.57 -15.73 -5.01
N ALA A 112 18.81 -16.92 -5.56
CA ALA A 112 19.38 -18.06 -4.83
C ALA A 112 20.78 -17.84 -4.20
N ASP A 113 21.50 -16.78 -4.58
CA ASP A 113 22.80 -16.41 -4.00
C ASP A 113 22.72 -15.07 -3.22
N ASP A 114 21.51 -14.69 -2.83
CA ASP A 114 21.20 -13.42 -2.16
C ASP A 114 20.90 -13.66 -0.68
N ASP A 115 21.83 -14.36 -0.03
CA ASP A 115 21.75 -14.72 1.39
C ASP A 115 22.53 -13.69 2.22
N TRP A 116 21.87 -13.13 3.21
CA TRP A 116 22.40 -12.04 4.02
C TRP A 116 22.43 -12.40 5.49
N ILE A 117 23.50 -12.02 6.16
CA ILE A 117 23.56 -12.16 7.61
C ILE A 117 22.57 -11.14 8.18
N TRP A 118 21.70 -11.60 9.08
CA TRP A 118 20.88 -10.73 9.93
C TRP A 118 21.79 -9.69 10.58
N GLY A 119 21.38 -8.42 10.63
CA GLY A 119 22.31 -7.29 10.62
C GLY A 119 23.27 -7.10 11.81
N THR A 120 23.54 -5.85 12.20
CA THR A 120 24.64 -5.55 13.12
C THR A 120 24.22 -4.72 14.32
N LEU A 121 24.34 -5.30 15.52
CA LEU A 121 24.12 -4.57 16.77
C LEU A 121 25.22 -3.55 17.06
N SER A 122 26.43 -3.78 16.55
CA SER A 122 27.57 -2.89 16.67
C SER A 122 28.70 -3.34 15.74
N GLY A 123 29.18 -2.45 14.87
CA GLY A 123 30.28 -2.73 13.96
C GLY A 123 29.97 -2.34 12.51
N PRO A 124 30.77 -2.79 11.53
CA PRO A 124 30.35 -2.72 10.14
C PRO A 124 29.12 -3.61 9.91
N LEU A 125 28.34 -3.29 8.89
CA LEU A 125 27.24 -4.12 8.39
C LEU A 125 27.73 -5.54 8.10
N ALA A 126 26.91 -6.55 8.41
CA ALA A 126 27.35 -7.93 8.49
C ALA A 126 27.76 -8.54 7.13
N GLY A 127 27.15 -8.09 6.04
CA GLY A 127 27.40 -8.59 4.69
C GLY A 127 26.65 -9.88 4.38
N LYS A 128 27.09 -10.54 3.30
CA LYS A 128 26.51 -11.80 2.83
C LYS A 128 26.96 -13.00 3.65
N CYS A 129 26.15 -14.05 3.64
CA CYS A 129 26.46 -15.30 4.34
C CYS A 129 27.72 -16.02 3.82
N ASP A 130 28.12 -15.74 2.57
CA ASP A 130 29.34 -16.27 1.96
C ASP A 130 30.61 -15.50 2.37
N GLY A 131 30.47 -14.48 3.23
CA GLY A 131 31.56 -13.63 3.71
C GLY A 131 31.96 -12.50 2.76
N THR A 132 31.16 -12.24 1.72
CA THR A 132 31.33 -11.08 0.84
C THR A 132 30.50 -9.88 1.33
N GLU A 133 30.74 -8.70 0.74
CA GLU A 133 29.97 -7.47 1.03
C GLU A 133 29.94 -7.02 2.51
N ILE A 134 30.92 -7.44 3.31
CA ILE A 134 31.09 -6.99 4.69
C ILE A 134 31.27 -5.46 4.73
N GLY A 135 30.47 -4.80 5.56
CA GLY A 135 30.45 -3.35 5.72
C GLY A 135 29.71 -2.61 4.61
N VAL A 136 29.02 -3.31 3.71
CA VAL A 136 28.23 -2.73 2.61
C VAL A 136 26.74 -2.70 2.91
N SER A 137 26.18 -3.85 3.31
CA SER A 137 24.75 -4.06 3.60
C SER A 137 24.59 -5.26 4.53
N ASP A 138 23.37 -5.53 4.97
CA ASP A 138 22.97 -6.72 5.72
C ASP A 138 21.49 -7.06 5.48
N GLY A 139 20.99 -8.13 6.10
CA GLY A 139 19.62 -8.60 5.87
C GLY A 139 18.54 -7.55 6.21
N SER A 140 18.78 -6.70 7.21
CA SER A 140 17.85 -5.65 7.61
C SER A 140 17.84 -4.49 6.60
N ASP A 141 19.01 -4.13 6.09
CA ASP A 141 19.20 -3.11 5.06
C ASP A 141 18.60 -3.54 3.72
N GLU A 142 18.80 -4.79 3.31
CA GLU A 142 18.28 -5.31 2.03
C GLU A 142 16.75 -5.37 2.00
N LEU A 143 16.13 -5.70 3.14
CA LEU A 143 14.68 -5.65 3.33
C LEU A 143 14.19 -4.19 3.30
N SER A 144 14.80 -3.31 4.10
CA SER A 144 14.46 -1.88 4.15
C SER A 144 14.58 -1.23 2.78
N TRP A 145 15.65 -1.50 2.05
CA TRP A 145 15.88 -0.96 0.72
C TRP A 145 14.79 -1.41 -0.26
N ARG A 146 14.46 -2.71 -0.33
CA ARG A 146 13.40 -3.22 -1.21
C ARG A 146 12.04 -2.60 -0.90
N LEU A 147 11.67 -2.50 0.38
CA LEU A 147 10.39 -1.92 0.82
C LEU A 147 10.25 -0.44 0.47
N ASN A 148 11.36 0.31 0.53
CA ASN A 148 11.42 1.72 0.11
C ASN A 148 11.56 1.91 -1.40
N ASN A 149 11.90 0.86 -2.15
CA ASN A 149 12.15 0.91 -3.59
C ASN A 149 11.29 -0.11 -4.37
N PRO A 150 9.95 -0.08 -4.27
CA PRO A 150 9.09 -0.87 -5.15
C PRO A 150 9.34 -0.54 -6.64
N SER A 151 9.19 -1.55 -7.49
CA SER A 151 9.35 -1.50 -8.95
C SER A 151 8.37 -0.52 -9.62
N ALA A 152 7.26 -0.23 -8.94
CA ALA A 152 6.34 0.85 -9.29
C ALA A 152 6.30 1.83 -8.12
N GLN A 153 6.81 3.03 -8.34
CA GLN A 153 6.83 4.12 -7.37
C GLN A 153 5.84 5.21 -7.77
N PRO A 154 5.07 5.76 -6.82
CA PRO A 154 4.31 6.95 -7.07
C PRO A 154 5.19 8.13 -7.48
N SER A 155 4.61 9.02 -8.29
CA SER A 155 5.17 10.35 -8.55
C SER A 155 5.51 11.08 -7.24
N THR A 156 6.35 12.11 -7.28
CA THR A 156 6.80 12.82 -6.06
C THR A 156 5.64 13.47 -5.32
N TRP A 157 5.16 12.81 -4.27
CA TRP A 157 4.09 13.30 -3.41
C TRP A 157 4.66 14.13 -2.26
N LYS A 158 3.94 15.17 -1.87
CA LYS A 158 4.19 15.86 -0.60
C LYS A 158 3.27 15.29 0.45
N TYR A 159 3.81 15.00 1.62
CA TYR A 159 3.03 14.45 2.73
C TYR A 159 2.84 15.49 3.82
N THR A 160 1.66 15.47 4.43
CA THR A 160 1.33 16.21 5.64
C THR A 160 0.96 15.23 6.75
N ASP A 161 0.85 15.71 8.00
CA ASP A 161 0.51 14.85 9.15
C ASP A 161 1.40 13.60 9.24
N ILE A 162 2.71 13.82 9.17
CA ILE A 162 3.71 12.75 9.19
C ILE A 162 3.74 12.10 10.57
N GLU A 163 3.69 10.78 10.59
CA GLU A 163 3.74 9.96 11.79
C GLU A 163 4.65 8.77 11.58
N THR A 164 5.50 8.48 12.56
CA THR A 164 6.32 7.28 12.58
C THR A 164 5.81 6.32 13.64
N VAL A 165 5.48 5.12 13.19
CA VAL A 165 5.04 3.99 14.01
C VAL A 165 6.20 3.03 14.18
N ALA A 166 6.44 2.58 15.42
CA ALA A 166 7.45 1.58 15.72
C ALA A 166 6.79 0.22 16.07
N VAL A 167 7.16 -0.82 15.33
CA VAL A 167 6.76 -2.22 15.58
C VAL A 167 8.00 -3.00 15.99
N HIS A 168 8.02 -3.46 17.25
CA HIS A 168 9.17 -4.18 17.80
C HIS A 168 8.89 -5.69 17.93
N PHE A 169 7.62 -6.07 18.07
CA PHE A 169 7.24 -7.45 18.25
C PHE A 169 5.81 -7.70 17.78
N MET A 170 5.56 -8.94 17.35
CA MET A 170 4.22 -9.49 17.22
C MET A 170 3.89 -10.31 18.45
N ASN A 171 2.64 -10.22 18.92
CA ASN A 171 2.19 -11.07 20.01
C ASN A 171 1.98 -12.51 19.51
N CYS A 172 2.93 -13.39 19.80
CA CYS A 172 2.89 -14.82 19.42
C CYS A 172 1.72 -15.62 20.03
N THR A 173 0.90 -14.99 20.89
CA THR A 173 -0.26 -15.63 21.52
C THR A 173 -1.46 -15.71 20.56
N TYR A 174 -1.53 -14.83 19.56
CA TYR A 174 -2.60 -14.76 18.58
C TYR A 174 -2.06 -15.31 17.25
N ASN A 175 -2.55 -16.49 16.86
CA ASN A 175 -2.00 -17.29 15.78
C ASN A 175 -3.09 -17.59 14.73
N GLU A 176 -3.17 -16.82 13.66
CA GLU A 176 -3.72 -17.35 12.40
C GLU A 176 -2.64 -18.23 11.71
N PRO A 177 -3.02 -19.39 11.16
CA PRO A 177 -2.11 -20.20 10.34
C PRO A 177 -1.67 -19.44 9.07
N PRO A 178 -0.39 -19.53 8.65
CA PRO A 178 0.66 -20.35 9.22
C PRO A 178 1.60 -19.54 10.13
N GLN A 179 1.42 -19.66 11.46
CA GLN A 179 2.38 -19.77 12.60
C GLN A 179 3.81 -19.17 12.51
N LEU A 180 4.09 -18.26 11.59
CA LEU A 180 5.40 -17.66 11.41
C LEU A 180 5.33 -16.21 11.89
N PRO A 181 6.17 -15.82 12.87
CA PRO A 181 6.23 -14.44 13.31
C PRO A 181 6.61 -13.56 12.11
N ARG A 182 5.85 -12.49 11.86
CA ARG A 182 6.10 -11.57 10.73
C ARG A 182 7.26 -10.61 10.99
N VAL A 183 7.60 -10.45 12.27
CA VAL A 183 8.81 -9.75 12.73
C VAL A 183 9.90 -10.80 12.91
N PHE A 184 11.05 -10.59 12.26
CA PHE A 184 12.19 -11.48 12.42
C PHE A 184 12.65 -11.55 13.87
N SER A 185 12.97 -12.75 14.34
CA SER A 185 13.73 -12.92 15.58
C SER A 185 14.65 -14.14 15.51
N SER A 186 15.84 -14.03 16.10
CA SER A 186 16.77 -15.15 16.21
C SER A 186 17.52 -15.16 17.54
N LEU A 187 18.02 -16.34 17.91
CA LEU A 187 18.97 -16.52 19.02
C LEU A 187 20.41 -16.34 18.54
N ASP A 188 20.65 -16.38 17.23
CA ASP A 188 21.96 -16.20 16.63
C ASP A 188 22.09 -14.76 16.12
N GLY A 189 23.16 -14.08 16.55
CA GLY A 189 23.49 -12.72 16.10
C GLY A 189 24.21 -12.66 14.77
N ASN A 190 24.54 -13.81 14.19
CA ASN A 190 25.05 -13.95 12.83
C ASN A 190 24.16 -14.89 12.02
N HIS A 191 22.85 -14.90 12.31
CA HIS A 191 21.89 -15.77 11.61
C HIS A 191 21.94 -15.47 10.11
N CYS A 192 22.28 -16.47 9.31
CA CYS A 192 22.21 -16.35 7.86
C CYS A 192 20.75 -16.46 7.42
N MET A 193 20.18 -15.37 6.92
CA MET A 193 18.85 -15.36 6.32
C MET A 193 18.99 -15.78 4.86
N GLU A 194 18.55 -17.00 4.55
CA GLU A 194 18.51 -17.52 3.19
C GLU A 194 17.48 -16.75 2.35
N ASN A 195 17.62 -16.77 1.03
CA ASN A 195 16.76 -16.03 0.10
C ASN A 195 15.26 -16.31 0.29
N GLU A 196 14.85 -17.52 0.66
CA GLU A 196 13.45 -17.82 0.98
C GLU A 196 12.98 -17.14 2.26
N GLU A 197 13.83 -17.08 3.28
CA GLU A 197 13.54 -16.42 4.55
C GLU A 197 13.47 -14.90 4.37
N LEU A 198 14.42 -14.32 3.65
CA LEU A 198 14.39 -12.91 3.26
C LEU A 198 13.15 -12.57 2.43
N THR A 199 12.78 -13.44 1.49
CA THR A 199 11.54 -13.28 0.73
C THR A 199 10.34 -13.29 1.67
N PHE A 200 10.23 -14.28 2.56
CA PHE A 200 9.15 -14.36 3.54
C PHE A 200 9.04 -13.08 4.38
N PHE A 201 10.15 -12.59 4.94
CA PHE A 201 10.13 -11.37 5.76
C PHE A 201 9.85 -10.10 4.97
N LEU A 202 10.15 -10.06 3.68
CA LEU A 202 9.74 -8.98 2.80
C LEU A 202 8.21 -8.94 2.62
N GLU A 203 7.57 -10.11 2.45
CA GLU A 203 6.11 -10.23 2.37
C GLU A 203 5.46 -9.86 3.70
N ALA A 204 6.05 -10.36 4.80
CA ALA A 204 5.59 -10.11 6.15
C ALA A 204 5.67 -8.62 6.51
N ALA A 205 6.79 -7.96 6.17
CA ALA A 205 6.99 -6.53 6.36
C ALA A 205 6.00 -5.68 5.56
N HIS A 206 5.75 -6.04 4.29
CA HIS A 206 4.74 -5.34 3.50
C HIS A 206 3.37 -5.39 4.17
N TRP A 207 2.97 -6.57 4.67
CA TRP A 207 1.71 -6.69 5.36
C TRP A 207 1.66 -5.80 6.61
N ILE A 208 2.73 -5.80 7.43
CA ILE A 208 2.82 -4.90 8.60
C ILE A 208 2.65 -3.44 8.14
N ILE A 209 3.28 -3.03 7.04
CA ILE A 209 3.21 -1.64 6.56
C ILE A 209 1.79 -1.25 6.14
N TYR A 210 1.08 -2.11 5.42
CA TYR A 210 -0.13 -1.68 4.71
C TYR A 210 -1.44 -2.10 5.37
N ASP A 211 -1.42 -3.06 6.29
CA ASP A 211 -2.61 -3.47 7.03
C ASP A 211 -2.90 -2.51 8.20
N TYR A 212 -4.17 -2.37 8.56
CA TYR A 212 -4.63 -1.37 9.52
C TYR A 212 -4.28 -1.73 10.95
N ASN A 213 -3.81 -0.74 11.73
CA ASN A 213 -3.71 -0.87 13.18
C ASN A 213 -5.08 -0.60 13.84
N LEU A 214 -5.58 -1.52 14.66
CA LEU A 214 -6.72 -1.26 15.53
C LEU A 214 -6.26 -0.72 16.89
N LEU A 215 -6.25 0.62 16.99
CA LEU A 215 -5.82 1.40 18.17
C LEU A 215 -6.53 1.06 19.51
N TYR A 216 -7.56 0.22 19.53
CA TYR A 216 -8.32 -0.10 20.74
C TYR A 216 -7.55 -1.02 21.71
N ASN A 217 -6.57 -1.78 21.22
CA ASN A 217 -5.78 -2.73 22.04
C ASN A 217 -4.37 -2.23 22.39
N ASP A 218 -3.80 -1.31 21.60
CA ASP A 218 -2.47 -0.75 21.81
C ASP A 218 -2.48 0.46 22.77
N SER A 219 -2.49 0.17 24.08
CA SER A 219 -2.39 1.19 25.12
C SER A 219 -0.94 1.51 25.53
N GLY A 220 -0.02 1.61 24.55
CA GLY A 220 1.37 1.97 24.80
C GLY A 220 2.26 2.04 23.56
N TRP A 221 3.43 2.67 23.74
CA TRP A 221 4.57 2.61 22.82
C TRP A 221 5.57 1.57 23.39
N PRO A 222 6.12 0.65 22.57
CA PRO A 222 5.88 0.41 21.13
C PRO A 222 4.56 -0.33 20.85
N ILE A 223 4.09 -0.24 19.60
CA ILE A 223 2.88 -0.93 19.10
C ILE A 223 3.12 -2.44 19.07
N VAL A 224 2.12 -3.19 19.55
CA VAL A 224 2.14 -4.65 19.58
C VAL A 224 1.19 -5.14 18.52
N ILE A 225 1.74 -5.67 17.43
CA ILE A 225 0.89 -6.18 16.35
C ILE A 225 0.18 -7.46 16.84
N GLU A 226 -1.15 -7.38 16.96
CA GLU A 226 -2.05 -8.50 17.19
C GLU A 226 -2.48 -9.16 15.87
N ASP A 227 -3.21 -10.27 15.97
CA ASP A 227 -3.55 -11.09 14.81
C ASP A 227 -4.58 -10.43 13.90
N GLY A 228 -4.23 -10.34 12.61
CA GLY A 228 -5.04 -9.63 11.62
C GLY A 228 -4.90 -8.10 11.64
N GLU A 229 -3.88 -7.55 12.29
CA GLU A 229 -3.64 -6.10 12.36
C GLU A 229 -2.27 -5.71 11.80
N GLY A 230 -2.17 -4.59 11.08
CA GLY A 230 -0.89 -4.02 10.67
C GLY A 230 -0.53 -2.78 11.48
N ALA A 231 0.43 -2.00 10.98
CA ALA A 231 0.96 -0.80 11.62
C ALA A 231 0.34 0.49 11.06
N ARG A 232 -0.49 0.40 10.02
CA ARG A 232 -0.96 1.58 9.29
C ARG A 232 -1.96 2.40 10.12
N PRO A 233 -1.67 3.68 10.41
CA PRO A 233 -2.64 4.59 11.02
C PRO A 233 -3.80 4.90 10.07
N GLU A 234 -4.98 5.15 10.63
CA GLU A 234 -6.18 5.46 9.83
C GLU A 234 -5.96 6.68 8.92
N GLY A 235 -6.27 6.53 7.64
CA GLY A 235 -6.21 7.62 6.65
C GLY A 235 -4.82 8.05 6.20
N LYS A 236 -3.74 7.38 6.62
CA LYS A 236 -2.37 7.70 6.21
C LYS A 236 -1.82 6.71 5.18
N ASN A 237 -0.88 7.15 4.35
CA ASN A 237 -0.18 6.34 3.36
C ASN A 237 1.28 6.15 3.74
N PHE A 238 1.85 5.01 3.34
CA PHE A 238 3.27 4.72 3.53
C PHE A 238 4.16 5.77 2.83
N ILE A 239 5.21 6.19 3.52
CA ILE A 239 6.26 7.09 3.01
C ILE A 239 7.59 6.34 2.94
N SER A 240 8.00 5.75 4.07
CA SER A 240 9.28 5.05 4.17
C SER A 240 9.30 4.10 5.36
N ILE A 241 10.22 3.14 5.34
CA ILE A 241 10.54 2.26 6.48
C ILE A 241 12.04 2.28 6.76
N GLU A 242 12.41 2.21 8.02
CA GLU A 242 13.74 1.83 8.49
C GLU A 242 13.60 0.57 9.36
N ILE A 243 14.38 -0.46 9.09
CA ILE A 243 14.47 -1.64 9.95
C ILE A 243 15.78 -1.52 10.73
N ILE A 244 15.68 -1.54 12.06
CA ILE A 244 16.82 -1.45 12.97
C ILE A 244 17.03 -2.80 13.65
N ASP A 245 18.28 -3.23 13.76
CA ASP A 245 18.65 -4.41 14.53
C ASP A 245 18.74 -4.11 16.03
N ALA A 246 18.03 -4.89 16.82
CA ALA A 246 18.02 -4.74 18.27
C ALA A 246 18.20 -6.08 18.98
N PHE A 247 18.92 -6.05 20.11
CA PHE A 247 18.96 -7.16 21.05
C PHE A 247 18.06 -6.85 22.23
N GLU A 248 17.00 -7.64 22.38
CA GLU A 248 16.06 -7.49 23.48
C GLU A 248 16.48 -8.38 24.65
N TYR A 249 17.06 -7.76 25.69
CA TYR A 249 17.54 -8.45 26.89
C TYR A 249 16.46 -9.26 27.60
N ALA A 250 15.21 -8.77 27.59
CA ALA A 250 14.08 -9.45 28.23
C ALA A 250 13.78 -10.83 27.60
N TYR A 251 14.07 -10.98 26.30
CA TYR A 251 13.83 -12.21 25.54
C TYR A 251 15.12 -12.95 25.18
N SER A 252 16.29 -12.34 25.42
CA SER A 252 17.60 -12.83 25.02
C SER A 252 17.64 -13.21 23.53
N ARG A 253 17.10 -12.32 22.69
CA ARG A 253 16.90 -12.53 21.26
C ARG A 253 17.21 -11.26 20.47
N ASN A 254 17.64 -11.48 19.24
CA ASN A 254 17.79 -10.49 18.19
C ASN A 254 16.46 -10.27 17.50
N PHE A 255 16.12 -9.03 17.18
CA PHE A 255 14.88 -8.62 16.53
C PHE A 255 15.13 -7.58 15.44
N HIS A 256 14.26 -7.59 14.44
CA HIS A 256 14.03 -6.42 13.59
C HIS A 256 13.02 -5.48 14.27
N HIS A 257 13.39 -4.21 14.42
CA HIS A 257 12.48 -3.15 14.83
C HIS A 257 12.11 -2.31 13.61
N TYR A 258 10.82 -2.27 13.28
CA TYR A 258 10.31 -1.60 12.09
C TYR A 258 9.88 -0.20 12.48
N HIS A 259 10.55 0.81 11.91
CA HIS A 259 10.21 2.23 12.05
C HIS A 259 9.56 2.69 10.75
N ILE A 260 8.22 2.70 10.73
CA ILE A 260 7.43 2.92 9.53
C ILE A 260 6.87 4.33 9.57
N THR A 261 7.17 5.13 8.56
CA THR A 261 6.71 6.50 8.43
C THR A 261 5.55 6.59 7.45
N TYR A 262 4.48 7.23 7.89
CA TYR A 262 3.25 7.46 7.15
C TYR A 262 2.92 8.94 7.07
N GLY A 263 2.04 9.32 6.15
CA GLY A 263 1.44 10.66 6.11
C GLY A 263 0.27 10.76 5.15
N ILE A 264 -0.41 11.90 5.18
CA ILE A 264 -1.53 12.21 4.29
C ILE A 264 -0.96 12.85 3.01
N PRO A 265 -1.18 12.24 1.83
CA PRO A 265 -0.70 12.82 0.58
C PRO A 265 -1.42 14.13 0.28
N THR A 266 -0.65 15.12 -0.14
CA THR A 266 -1.13 16.42 -0.64
C THR A 266 -0.69 16.58 -2.07
N GLY A 267 -1.60 17.10 -2.92
CA GLY A 267 -1.47 17.11 -4.37
C GLY A 267 -0.14 17.68 -4.90
N ILE A 268 0.17 17.28 -6.13
CA ILE A 268 1.33 17.73 -6.91
C ILE A 268 1.35 19.27 -6.93
N ILE A 269 2.48 19.88 -6.53
CA ILE A 269 2.71 21.29 -6.88
C ILE A 269 3.10 21.27 -8.37
N PRO A 270 2.35 21.95 -9.26
CA PRO A 270 2.82 22.14 -10.61
C PRO A 270 4.09 23.00 -10.54
N ASP A 271 5.20 22.49 -11.06
CA ASP A 271 6.41 23.27 -11.33
C ASP A 271 6.11 24.42 -12.31
#